data_AF-A0A179HP02-F1
#
_entry.id   AF-A0A179HP02-F1
#
_cell.length_a   1.000
_cell.length_b   1.000
_cell.length_c   1.000
_cell.angle_alpha   90.00
_cell.angle_beta   90.00
_cell.angle_gamma   90.00
#
_symmetry.space_group_name_H-M   'P 1'
#
loop_
_entity.id
_entity.type
_entity.pdbx_description
1 polymer ?
#
loop_
_entity_poly.entity_id
_entity_poly.type
_entity_poly.pdbx_seq_one_letter_code
_entity_poly.pdbx_strand_id
1 'polypeptide(L)'
;MAKGGAAAMHTICPIEILANGDKAISESTGSIMIRFEHKDVQFDCTSYTRFVSRFERVDAEWKLLTLEAIYDRDTITPVHPGTPEAVFHLDEHPRPSYKCISWVLAQAGFTIDPDLPGSDVAGSAEALTGSNLAWLEG
;
A
#
# COMPACT_ATOMS: atom_id res chain seq x y z
N MET A 1 -10.07 4.90 -13.37
CA MET A 1 -9.86 3.52 -12.88
C MET A 1 -9.37 2.68 -14.05
N ALA A 2 -8.13 2.20 -14.03
CA ALA A 2 -7.62 1.30 -15.07
C ALA A 2 -8.49 0.02 -15.12
N LYS A 3 -8.79 -0.47 -16.33
CA LYS A 3 -9.73 -1.59 -16.57
C LYS A 3 -9.21 -2.97 -16.12
N GLY A 4 -7.98 -3.05 -15.63
CA GLY A 4 -7.42 -4.24 -14.99
C GLY A 4 -6.63 -3.79 -13.76
N GLY A 5 -6.88 -4.40 -12.60
CA GLY A 5 -6.04 -4.18 -11.42
C GLY A 5 -4.62 -4.67 -11.70
N ALA A 6 -3.62 -4.06 -11.08
CA ALA A 6 -2.29 -4.65 -11.03
C ALA A 6 -2.39 -6.04 -10.40
N ALA A 7 -1.73 -7.05 -10.97
CA ALA A 7 -1.65 -8.39 -10.39
C ALA A 7 -0.75 -8.35 -9.14
N ALA A 8 -1.33 -7.88 -8.04
CA ALA A 8 -0.65 -7.66 -6.77
C ALA A 8 -1.12 -8.68 -5.73
N MET A 9 -0.17 -9.33 -5.07
CA MET A 9 -0.43 -10.15 -3.90
C MET A 9 -0.26 -9.30 -2.64
N HIS A 10 -1.21 -9.39 -1.73
CA HIS A 10 -1.17 -8.65 -0.47
C HIS A 10 -1.03 -9.65 0.68
N THR A 11 -0.02 -9.45 1.53
CA THR A 11 -0.05 -10.02 2.88
C THR A 11 -0.67 -8.99 3.80
N ILE A 12 -1.65 -9.40 4.60
CA ILE A 12 -2.31 -8.54 5.59
C ILE A 12 -2.38 -9.34 6.87
N CYS A 13 -1.61 -8.92 7.86
CA CYS A 13 -1.53 -9.55 9.17
C CYS A 13 -2.28 -8.66 10.17
N PRO A 14 -3.36 -9.15 10.79
CA PRO A 14 -4.08 -8.38 11.77
C PRO A 14 -3.22 -8.16 13.01
N ILE A 15 -3.18 -6.92 13.48
CA ILE A 15 -2.50 -6.57 14.75
C ILE A 15 -3.52 -6.04 15.75
N GLU A 16 -4.55 -5.29 15.33
CA GLU A 16 -5.58 -4.79 16.25
C GLU A 16 -6.89 -4.41 15.54
N ILE A 17 -8.03 -4.57 16.22
CA ILE A 17 -9.36 -4.11 15.77
C ILE A 17 -10.03 -3.38 16.94
N LEU A 18 -10.53 -2.17 16.68
CA LEU A 18 -11.35 -1.40 17.61
C LEU A 18 -12.77 -1.27 17.05
N ALA A 19 -13.79 -1.57 17.86
CA ALA A 19 -15.19 -1.53 17.45
C ALA A 19 -16.02 -0.63 18.38
N ASN A 20 -16.93 0.14 17.78
CA ASN A 20 -17.89 1.00 18.46
C ASN A 20 -19.26 0.91 17.78
N GLY A 21 -20.18 0.14 18.36
CA GLY A 21 -21.51 -0.10 17.78
C GLY A 21 -21.43 -0.76 16.41
N ASP A 22 -21.94 -0.07 15.40
CA ASP A 22 -21.96 -0.52 14.00
C ASP A 22 -20.71 -0.09 13.20
N LYS A 23 -19.71 0.52 13.85
CA LYS A 23 -18.44 0.92 13.25
C LYS A 23 -17.28 0.13 13.83
N ALA A 24 -16.28 -0.16 13.02
CA ALA A 24 -14.99 -0.67 13.48
C ALA A 24 -13.85 -0.13 12.62
N ILE A 25 -12.66 -0.07 13.19
CA ILE A 25 -11.42 0.15 12.47
C ILE A 25 -10.46 -1.01 12.74
N SER A 26 -9.59 -1.32 11.78
CA SER A 26 -8.45 -2.21 12.01
C SER A 26 -7.15 -1.54 11.63
N GLU A 27 -6.11 -1.81 12.40
CA GLU A 27 -4.73 -1.57 12.00
C GLU A 27 -4.03 -2.90 11.77
N SER A 28 -3.36 -3.02 10.63
CA SER A 28 -2.66 -4.24 10.20
C SER A 28 -1.31 -3.88 9.61
N THR A 29 -0.35 -4.78 9.69
CA THR A 29 0.88 -4.67 8.89
C THR A 29 0.80 -5.62 7.72
N GLY A 30 1.57 -5.34 6.68
CA GLY A 30 1.61 -6.22 5.55
C GLY A 30 2.59 -5.79 4.48
N SER A 31 2.44 -6.44 3.34
CA SER A 31 3.21 -6.15 2.15
C SER A 31 2.36 -6.24 0.89
N ILE A 32 2.75 -5.47 -0.11
CA ILE A 32 2.20 -5.48 -1.46
C ILE A 32 3.30 -5.97 -2.39
N MET A 33 3.03 -7.05 -3.12
CA MET A 33 4.01 -7.73 -3.95
C MET A 33 3.53 -7.79 -5.39
N ILE A 34 4.32 -7.25 -6.31
CA ILE A 34 4.00 -7.20 -7.73
C ILE A 34 5.15 -7.84 -8.50
N ARG A 35 4.85 -8.90 -9.25
CA ARG A 35 5.79 -9.47 -10.22
C ARG A 35 5.63 -8.77 -11.56
N PHE A 36 6.74 -8.37 -12.16
CA PHE A 36 6.74 -7.72 -13.48
C PHE A 36 7.98 -8.14 -14.29
N GLU A 37 7.94 -7.85 -15.59
CA GLU A 37 9.06 -8.08 -16.51
C GLU A 37 9.65 -6.73 -16.94
N HIS A 38 10.98 -6.65 -16.98
CA HIS A 38 11.70 -5.50 -17.50
C HIS A 38 12.90 -5.98 -18.31
N LYS A 39 12.94 -5.65 -19.61
CA LYS A 39 14.00 -6.08 -20.54
C LYS A 39 14.23 -7.60 -20.50
N ASP A 40 13.14 -8.37 -20.65
CA ASP A 40 13.13 -9.85 -20.65
C ASP A 40 13.62 -10.51 -19.34
N VAL A 41 13.71 -9.75 -18.24
CA VAL A 41 14.07 -10.25 -16.91
C VAL A 41 12.91 -10.05 -15.95
N GLN A 42 12.61 -11.07 -15.14
CA GLN A 42 11.56 -10.99 -14.12
C GLN A 42 12.07 -10.40 -12.82
N PHE A 43 11.28 -9.50 -12.26
CA PHE A 43 11.52 -8.85 -10.98
C PHE A 43 10.29 -8.94 -10.09
N ASP A 44 10.53 -8.92 -8.78
CA ASP A 44 9.49 -8.70 -7.77
C ASP A 44 9.71 -7.33 -7.14
N CYS A 45 8.64 -6.52 -7.12
CA CYS A 45 8.55 -5.34 -6.28
C CYS A 45 7.83 -5.72 -4.99
N THR A 46 8.45 -5.48 -3.84
CA THR A 46 7.82 -5.66 -2.52
C THR A 46 7.78 -4.33 -1.80
N SER A 47 6.58 -3.87 -1.45
CA SER A 47 6.36 -2.68 -0.63
C SER A 47 5.81 -3.08 0.73
N TYR A 48 6.35 -2.51 1.79
CA TYR A 48 5.94 -2.76 3.16
C TYR A 48 5.02 -1.64 3.63
N THR A 49 3.89 -2.01 4.22
CA THR A 49 2.81 -1.08 4.53
C THR A 49 2.20 -1.36 5.90
N ARG A 50 1.61 -0.33 6.49
CA ARG A 50 0.55 -0.46 7.48
C ARG A 50 -0.78 -0.17 6.83
N PHE A 51 -1.76 -1.04 7.02
CA PHE A 51 -3.12 -0.85 6.53
C PHE A 51 -3.99 -0.33 7.65
N VAL A 52 -4.76 0.72 7.36
CA VAL A 52 -5.81 1.25 8.23
C VAL A 52 -7.12 1.08 7.47
N SER A 53 -8.07 0.35 8.05
CA SER A 53 -9.33 0.02 7.39
C SER A 53 -10.52 0.42 8.24
N ARG A 54 -11.57 0.93 7.60
CA ARG A 54 -12.87 1.16 8.23
C ARG A 54 -13.83 0.06 7.85
N PHE A 55 -14.66 -0.33 8.81
CA PHE A 55 -15.72 -1.30 8.63
C PHE A 55 -17.02 -0.76 9.17
N GLU A 56 -18.11 -0.97 8.45
CA GLU A 56 -19.45 -0.60 8.87
C GLU A 56 -20.36 -1.82 8.81
N ARG A 57 -21.23 -1.97 9.82
CA ARG A 57 -22.21 -3.04 9.89
C ARG A 57 -23.51 -2.57 9.23
N VAL A 58 -23.84 -3.16 8.08
CA VAL A 58 -25.05 -2.87 7.30
C VAL A 58 -25.86 -4.16 7.20
N ASP A 59 -27.14 -4.11 7.56
CA ASP A 59 -28.04 -5.27 7.57
C ASP A 59 -27.46 -6.49 8.30
N ALA A 60 -26.86 -6.25 9.47
CA ALA A 60 -26.17 -7.22 10.32
C ALA A 60 -24.90 -7.87 9.71
N GLU A 61 -24.40 -7.36 8.59
CA GLU A 61 -23.16 -7.81 7.96
C GLU A 61 -22.08 -6.73 8.01
N TRP A 62 -20.85 -7.10 8.39
CA TRP A 62 -19.71 -6.19 8.31
C TRP A 62 -19.27 -6.01 6.85
N LYS A 63 -19.08 -4.76 6.45
CA LYS A 63 -18.58 -4.36 5.13
C LYS A 63 -17.29 -3.58 5.30
N LEU A 64 -16.32 -3.80 4.39
CA LEU A 64 -15.12 -2.99 4.29
C LEU A 64 -15.50 -1.65 3.62
N LEU A 65 -15.37 -0.55 4.34
CA LEU A 65 -15.67 0.79 3.84
C LEU A 65 -14.44 1.44 3.20
N THR A 66 -13.28 1.33 3.84
CA THR A 66 -12.00 1.81 3.31
C THR A 66 -10.89 0.81 3.60
N LEU A 67 -9.91 0.77 2.69
CA LEU A 67 -8.61 0.14 2.91
C LEU A 67 -7.55 1.17 2.52
N GLU A 68 -7.00 1.82 3.52
CA GLU A 68 -5.98 2.86 3.37
C GLU A 68 -4.62 2.27 3.76
N ALA A 69 -3.55 2.79 3.16
CA ALA A 69 -2.20 2.29 3.39
C ALA A 69 -1.22 3.42 3.70
N ILE A 70 -0.38 3.17 4.69
CA ILE A 70 0.78 3.98 5.05
C ILE A 70 2.00 3.20 4.58
N TYR A 71 2.68 3.72 3.59
CA TYR A 71 3.84 3.06 3.00
C TYR A 71 5.09 3.37 3.79
N ASP A 72 5.97 2.38 3.98
CA ASP A 72 7.23 2.56 4.71
C ASP A 72 8.44 2.56 3.79
N ARG A 73 8.59 1.49 3.03
CA ARG A 73 9.72 1.26 2.12
C ARG A 73 9.35 0.22 1.10
N ASP A 74 10.12 0.16 0.03
CA ASP A 74 9.98 -0.87 -0.99
C ASP A 74 11.33 -1.27 -1.60
N THR A 75 11.31 -2.41 -2.28
CA THR A 75 12.45 -2.94 -3.01
C THR A 75 12.00 -3.54 -4.35
N ILE A 76 12.90 -3.49 -5.33
CA ILE A 76 12.82 -4.31 -6.54
C ILE A 76 13.98 -5.28 -6.53
N THR A 77 13.70 -6.57 -6.69
CA THR A 77 14.72 -7.63 -6.72
C THR A 77 14.49 -8.56 -7.90
N PRO A 78 15.54 -9.03 -8.60
CA PRO A 78 15.39 -10.08 -9.61
C PRO A 78 14.77 -11.34 -8.99
N VAL A 79 13.87 -12.00 -9.71
CA VAL A 79 13.25 -13.26 -9.25
C VAL A 79 14.28 -14.38 -9.15
N HIS A 80 15.21 -14.44 -10.12
CA HIS A 80 16.26 -15.45 -10.13
C HIS A 80 17.53 -14.91 -9.47
N PRO A 81 18.05 -15.55 -8.40
CA PRO A 81 19.30 -15.15 -7.76
C PRO A 81 20.48 -15.13 -8.73
N GLY A 82 21.40 -14.17 -8.58
CA GLY A 82 22.58 -14.05 -9.45
C GLY A 82 22.30 -13.41 -10.82
N THR A 83 21.06 -13.03 -11.11
CA THR A 83 20.76 -12.17 -12.26
C THR A 83 21.42 -10.80 -12.06
N PRO A 84 22.12 -10.25 -13.07
CA PRO A 84 22.73 -8.93 -12.97
C PRO A 84 21.73 -7.84 -12.60
N GLU A 85 22.19 -6.84 -11.85
CA GLU A 85 21.37 -5.67 -11.52
C GLU A 85 20.93 -4.95 -12.80
N ALA A 86 19.65 -4.56 -12.83
CA ALA A 86 19.12 -3.71 -13.88
C ALA A 86 19.17 -2.24 -13.45
N VAL A 87 19.48 -1.36 -14.40
CA VAL A 87 19.33 0.08 -14.22
C VAL A 87 17.87 0.45 -14.43
N PHE A 88 17.21 0.88 -13.36
CA PHE A 88 15.89 1.47 -13.41
C PHE A 88 16.01 2.99 -13.46
N HIS A 89 15.33 3.61 -14.44
CA HIS A 89 15.21 5.06 -14.50
C HIS A 89 14.00 5.48 -13.68
N LEU A 90 14.25 5.75 -12.39
CA LEU A 90 13.26 6.30 -11.47
C LEU A 90 13.17 7.82 -11.64
N ASP A 91 12.11 8.42 -11.10
CA ASP A 91 11.98 9.87 -11.02
C ASP A 91 13.18 10.49 -10.27
N GLU A 92 13.49 11.75 -10.55
CA GLU A 92 14.64 12.45 -9.96
C GLU A 92 14.52 12.60 -8.43
N HIS A 93 13.29 12.76 -7.94
CA HIS A 93 12.98 12.97 -6.54
C HIS A 93 11.82 12.06 -6.08
N PRO A 94 12.03 10.74 -6.07
CA PRO A 94 10.97 9.82 -5.69
C PRO A 94 10.75 9.90 -4.18
N ARG A 95 9.48 9.79 -3.75
CA ARG A 95 9.14 9.64 -2.33
C ARG A 95 9.79 8.37 -1.78
N PRO A 96 10.61 8.44 -0.71
CA PRO A 96 11.34 7.27 -0.20
C PRO A 96 10.45 6.07 0.14
N SER A 97 9.24 6.30 0.66
CA SER A 97 8.30 5.24 1.05
C SER A 97 7.58 4.58 -0.14
N TYR A 98 7.56 5.24 -1.30
CA TYR A 98 6.89 4.79 -2.54
C TYR A 98 7.88 4.56 -3.70
N LYS A 99 9.19 4.57 -3.42
CA LYS A 99 10.24 4.78 -4.42
C LYS A 99 10.14 3.81 -5.61
N CYS A 100 10.00 2.53 -5.34
CA CYS A 100 9.94 1.49 -6.35
C CYS A 100 8.51 1.23 -6.82
N ILE A 101 7.54 1.18 -5.90
CA ILE A 101 6.17 0.77 -6.23
C ILE A 101 5.45 1.81 -7.08
N SER A 102 5.71 3.11 -6.85
CA SER A 102 5.18 4.17 -7.71
C SER A 102 5.66 4.02 -9.15
N TRP A 103 6.94 3.72 -9.34
CA TRP A 103 7.51 3.46 -10.66
C TRP A 103 6.88 2.24 -11.33
N VAL A 104 6.76 1.11 -10.61
CA VAL A 104 6.15 -0.12 -11.16
C VAL A 104 4.69 0.12 -11.57
N LEU A 105 3.91 0.82 -10.73
CA LEU A 105 2.53 1.14 -11.02
C LEU A 105 2.41 2.13 -12.19
N ALA A 106 3.34 3.09 -12.32
CA ALA A 106 3.40 3.99 -13.47
C ALA A 106 3.64 3.23 -14.79
N GLN A 107 4.47 2.18 -14.80
CA GLN A 107 4.64 1.32 -15.99
C GLN A 107 3.33 0.62 -16.40
N ALA A 108 2.45 0.35 -15.44
CA ALA A 108 1.12 -0.22 -15.66
C ALA A 108 0.03 0.85 -15.92
N GLY A 109 0.40 2.13 -16.07
CA GLY A 109 -0.50 3.22 -16.41
C GLY A 109 -1.28 3.82 -15.22
N PHE A 110 -0.86 3.55 -13.99
CA PHE A 110 -1.43 4.17 -12.79
C PHE A 110 -0.75 5.49 -12.47
N THR A 111 -1.55 6.46 -12.03
CA THR A 111 -1.06 7.72 -11.43
C THR A 111 -1.18 7.61 -9.92
N ILE A 112 -0.07 7.84 -9.22
CA ILE A 112 -0.04 7.83 -7.75
C ILE A 112 -0.31 9.24 -7.26
N ASP A 113 -1.21 9.36 -6.29
CA ASP A 113 -1.49 10.61 -5.61
C ASP A 113 -0.28 10.96 -4.71
N PRO A 114 0.39 12.12 -4.93
CA PRO A 114 1.58 12.50 -4.17
C PRO A 114 1.30 12.76 -2.69
N ASP A 115 0.03 13.00 -2.32
CA ASP A 115 -0.38 13.34 -0.95
C ASP A 115 -0.70 12.11 -0.09
N LEU A 116 -0.53 10.89 -0.63
CA LEU A 116 -0.81 9.66 0.11
C LEU A 116 0.08 9.51 1.37
N PRO A 117 -0.42 8.88 2.44
CA PRO A 117 0.35 8.71 3.68
C PRO A 117 1.62 7.88 3.49
N GLY A 118 2.72 8.26 4.13
CA GLY A 118 3.97 7.51 4.07
C GLY A 118 4.91 7.89 5.21
N SER A 119 5.79 6.96 5.60
CA SER A 119 6.73 7.18 6.71
C SER A 119 7.76 8.30 6.44
N ASP A 120 7.89 8.71 5.18
CA ASP A 120 8.71 9.83 4.72
C ASP A 120 8.07 11.20 4.94
N VAL A 121 6.75 11.27 5.19
CA VAL A 121 6.04 12.53 5.44
C VAL A 121 5.63 12.60 6.91
N ALA A 122 6.29 13.47 7.65
CA ALA A 122 6.06 13.67 9.08
C ALA A 122 4.58 14.01 9.35
N GLY A 123 3.96 13.27 10.28
CA GLY A 123 2.57 13.49 10.69
C GLY A 123 1.51 12.87 9.77
N SER A 124 1.88 12.36 8.58
CA SER A 124 0.89 11.82 7.63
C SER A 124 0.22 10.55 8.14
N ALA A 125 0.99 9.69 8.81
CA ALA A 125 0.53 8.49 9.47
C ALA A 125 -0.42 8.80 10.62
N GLU A 126 -0.02 9.71 11.50
CA GLU A 126 -0.79 10.14 12.66
C GLU A 126 -2.09 10.82 12.24
N ALA A 127 -2.06 11.64 11.18
CA ALA A 127 -3.24 12.25 10.61
C ALA A 127 -4.23 11.20 10.08
N LEU A 128 -3.74 10.18 9.36
CA LEU A 128 -4.58 9.09 8.86
C LEU A 128 -5.22 8.31 10.01
N THR A 129 -4.42 7.84 10.96
CA THR A 129 -4.90 7.08 12.12
C THR A 129 -5.85 7.92 12.97
N GLY A 130 -5.53 9.19 13.22
CA GLY A 130 -6.38 10.12 13.98
C GLY A 130 -7.73 10.36 13.31
N SER A 131 -7.76 10.51 11.99
CA SER A 131 -9.02 10.65 11.24
C SER A 131 -9.90 9.39 11.32
N ASN A 132 -9.28 8.22 11.38
CA ASN A 132 -9.97 6.93 11.52
C ASN A 132 -10.54 6.74 12.93
N LEU A 133 -9.79 7.14 13.96
CA LEU A 133 -10.26 7.15 15.35
C LEU A 133 -11.43 8.12 15.54
N ALA A 134 -11.32 9.36 15.04
CA ALA A 134 -12.40 10.33 15.11
C ALA A 134 -13.69 9.82 14.43
N TRP A 135 -13.55 9.15 13.27
CA TRP A 135 -14.68 8.54 12.57
C TRP A 135 -15.34 7.41 13.37
N LEU A 136 -14.56 6.60 14.10
CA LEU A 136 -15.06 5.52 14.96
C LEU A 136 -15.87 6.08 16.15
N GLU A 137 -15.45 7.20 16.71
CA GLU A 137 -16.05 7.80 17.91
C GLU A 137 -17.37 8.54 17.63
N GLY A 138 -17.58 9.03 16.41
CA GLY A 138 -18.84 9.66 15.99
C GLY A 138 -18.67 11.11 15.57
#